data_AF-A0A2V0Q6V0-F1
#
_entry.id   AF-A0A2V0Q6V0-F1
#
_cell.length_a   1.000
_cell.length_b   1.000
_cell.length_c   1.000
_cell.angle_alpha   90.00
_cell.angle_beta   90.00
_cell.angle_gamma   90.00
#
_symmetry.space_group_name_H-M   'P 1'
#
loop_
_entity.id
_entity.type
_entity.pdbx_description
1 polymer ?
#
loop_
_entity_poly.entity_id
_entity_poly.type
_entity_poly.pdbx_seq_one_letter_code
_entity_poly.pdbx_strand_id
1 'polypeptide(L)'
;MIMNILFETTADGDLYINWLLSGLYWTLGLALSAACLAFILGVSVGIARNSRNLLVAILGRLYVQVFRNVPLIVQMFLWYFVAPDLLPSTWGDAVKQLGPPWGSFWPALICLSLYTGPPVSG
;
A
#
# COMPACT_ATOMS: atom_id res chain seq x y z
N MET A 1 18.72 -31.40 -12.54
CA MET A 1 19.04 -31.22 -11.11
C MET A 1 18.23 -30.07 -10.50
N ILE A 2 18.18 -28.88 -11.12
CA ILE A 2 17.42 -27.71 -10.61
C ILE A 2 15.89 -27.90 -10.55
N MET A 3 15.26 -28.67 -11.45
CA MET A 3 13.79 -28.76 -11.51
C MET A 3 13.13 -29.45 -10.28
N ASN A 4 13.88 -30.25 -9.53
CA ASN A 4 13.33 -31.00 -8.38
C ASN A 4 13.12 -30.13 -7.13
N ILE A 5 13.82 -28.98 -7.02
CA ILE A 5 13.70 -28.08 -5.88
C ILE A 5 12.27 -27.55 -5.70
N LEU A 6 11.50 -27.45 -6.79
CA LEU A 6 10.11 -26.98 -6.76
C LEU A 6 9.18 -27.93 -6.00
N PHE A 7 9.57 -29.20 -5.89
CA PHE A 7 8.82 -30.26 -5.20
C PHE A 7 9.45 -30.65 -3.85
N GLU A 8 10.48 -29.92 -3.41
CA GLU A 8 11.05 -30.09 -2.06
C GLU A 8 10.19 -29.35 -1.03
N THR A 9 10.12 -29.92 0.18
CA THR A 9 9.38 -29.34 1.30
C THR A 9 10.21 -28.24 1.97
N THR A 10 9.61 -27.07 2.13
CA THR A 10 10.15 -25.93 2.88
C THR A 10 10.17 -26.22 4.39
N ALA A 11 10.83 -25.38 5.18
CA ALA A 11 10.92 -25.49 6.65
C ALA A 11 9.55 -25.61 7.37
N ASP A 12 8.48 -25.09 6.75
CA ASP A 12 7.09 -25.17 7.24
C ASP A 12 6.35 -26.46 6.81
N GLY A 13 6.99 -27.35 6.05
CA GLY A 13 6.42 -28.61 5.55
C GLY A 13 5.65 -28.53 4.24
N ASP A 14 5.43 -27.32 3.70
CA ASP A 14 4.78 -27.10 2.41
C ASP A 14 5.74 -27.22 1.21
N LEU A 15 5.21 -27.61 0.05
CA LEU A 15 5.97 -27.67 -1.20
C LEU A 15 6.45 -26.27 -1.61
N TYR A 16 7.69 -26.16 -2.09
CA TYR A 16 8.27 -24.90 -2.59
C TYR A 16 7.38 -24.19 -3.61
N ILE A 17 6.73 -24.93 -4.50
CA ILE A 17 5.80 -24.38 -5.48
C ILE A 17 4.58 -23.71 -4.84
N ASN A 18 4.03 -24.29 -3.77
CA ASN A 18 2.89 -23.72 -3.05
C ASN A 18 3.28 -22.44 -2.32
N TRP A 19 4.49 -22.41 -1.76
CA TRP A 19 5.02 -21.22 -1.12
C TRP A 19 5.20 -20.06 -2.12
N LEU A 20 5.74 -20.33 -3.30
CA LEU A 20 5.84 -19.34 -4.39
C LEU A 20 4.47 -18.85 -4.88
N LEU A 21 3.51 -19.77 -5.06
CA LEU A 21 2.13 -19.45 -5.46
C LEU A 21 1.43 -18.58 -4.40
N SER A 22 1.64 -18.87 -3.11
CA SER A 22 1.12 -18.06 -2.01
C SER A 22 1.69 -16.64 -2.05
N GLY A 23 3.01 -16.49 -2.19
CA GLY A 23 3.65 -15.17 -2.35
C GLY A 23 3.12 -14.39 -3.55
N LEU A 24 2.92 -15.07 -4.69
CA LEU A 24 2.33 -14.48 -5.89
C LEU A 24 0.89 -14.03 -5.64
N TYR A 25 0.07 -14.84 -4.97
CA TYR A 25 -1.30 -14.51 -4.63
C TYR A 25 -1.38 -13.24 -3.77
N TRP A 26 -0.56 -13.15 -2.72
CA TRP A 26 -0.51 -11.97 -1.86
C TRP A 26 -0.03 -10.71 -2.59
N THR A 27 0.97 -10.85 -3.47
CA THR A 27 1.48 -9.73 -4.28
C THR A 27 0.40 -9.21 -5.23
N LEU A 28 -0.31 -10.10 -5.93
CA LEU A 28 -1.40 -9.73 -6.84
C LEU A 28 -2.58 -9.12 -6.09
N GLY A 29 -2.99 -9.72 -4.96
CA GLY A 29 -4.06 -9.20 -4.12
C GLY A 29 -3.76 -7.79 -3.60
N LEU A 30 -2.53 -7.56 -3.14
CA LEU A 30 -2.07 -6.25 -2.70
C LEU A 30 -2.03 -5.25 -3.85
N ALA A 31 -1.46 -5.62 -5.00
CA ALA A 31 -1.37 -4.74 -6.16
C ALA A 31 -2.76 -4.32 -6.67
N LEU A 32 -3.69 -5.27 -6.80
CA LEU A 32 -5.05 -5.01 -7.28
C LEU A 32 -5.84 -4.12 -6.31
N SER A 33 -5.82 -4.45 -5.02
CA SER A 33 -6.52 -3.66 -4.00
C SER A 33 -5.97 -2.24 -3.89
N ALA A 34 -4.64 -2.10 -3.91
CA ALA A 34 -4.00 -0.80 -3.90
C ALA A 34 -4.32 0.02 -5.15
N ALA A 35 -4.33 -0.61 -6.34
CA ALA A 35 -4.69 0.03 -7.60
C ALA A 35 -6.14 0.52 -7.61
N CYS A 36 -7.09 -0.28 -7.11
CA CYS A 36 -8.49 0.13 -6.99
C CYS A 36 -8.65 1.38 -6.11
N LEU A 37 -8.02 1.39 -4.94
CA LEU A 37 -8.07 2.53 -4.02
C LEU A 37 -7.36 3.77 -4.58
N ALA A 38 -6.19 3.57 -5.22
CA ALA A 38 -5.47 4.65 -5.89
C ALA A 38 -6.31 5.29 -7.00
N PHE A 39 -7.06 4.47 -7.75
CA PHE A 39 -7.96 4.94 -8.79
C PHE A 39 -9.10 5.78 -8.21
N ILE A 40 -9.76 5.30 -7.15
CA ILE A 40 -10.83 6.05 -6.46
C ILE A 40 -10.31 7.39 -5.96
N LEU A 41 -9.20 7.39 -5.22
CA LEU A 41 -8.58 8.62 -4.69
C LEU A 41 -8.14 9.56 -5.81
N GLY A 42 -7.51 9.04 -6.86
CA GLY A 42 -7.09 9.80 -8.04
C GLY A 42 -8.26 10.49 -8.74
N VAL A 43 -9.38 9.79 -8.90
CA VAL A 43 -10.61 10.35 -9.48
C VAL A 43 -11.22 11.41 -8.57
N SER A 44 -11.37 11.13 -7.26
CA SER A 44 -11.91 12.10 -6.30
C SER A 44 -11.09 13.39 -6.24
N VAL A 45 -9.76 13.27 -6.21
CA VAL A 45 -8.84 14.42 -6.19
C VAL A 45 -8.83 15.15 -7.54
N GLY A 46 -8.93 14.42 -8.65
CA GLY A 46 -9.09 14.99 -10.00
C GLY A 46 -10.35 15.86 -10.11
N ILE A 47 -11.48 15.36 -9.61
CA ILE A 47 -12.75 16.11 -9.55
C ILE A 47 -12.62 17.32 -8.61
N ALA A 48 -12.02 17.15 -7.44
CA ALA A 48 -11.82 18.23 -6.45
C ALA A 48 -11.01 19.41 -7.03
N ARG A 49 -10.00 19.13 -7.87
CA ARG A 49 -9.19 20.16 -8.53
C ARG A 49 -9.94 20.97 -9.59
N ASN A 50 -10.99 20.41 -10.19
CA ASN A 50 -11.81 21.08 -11.21
C ASN A 50 -13.10 21.70 -10.62
N SER A 51 -13.26 21.67 -9.30
CA SER A 51 -14.40 22.28 -8.64
C SER A 51 -14.35 23.81 -8.74
N ARG A 52 -15.50 24.45 -8.96
CA ARG A 52 -15.65 25.92 -8.91
C ARG A 52 -15.33 26.50 -7.53
N ASN A 53 -15.32 25.67 -6.48
CA ASN A 53 -15.02 26.11 -5.13
C ASN A 53 -13.51 26.17 -4.88
N LEU A 54 -12.99 27.38 -4.66
CA LEU A 54 -11.55 27.68 -4.52
C LEU A 54 -10.90 26.87 -3.38
N LEU A 55 -11.60 26.69 -2.25
CA LEU A 55 -11.09 25.93 -1.09
C LEU A 55 -10.86 24.46 -1.45
N VAL A 56 -11.83 23.83 -2.13
CA VAL A 56 -11.75 22.43 -2.55
C VAL A 56 -10.64 22.23 -3.58
N ALA A 57 -10.51 23.18 -4.52
CA ALA A 57 -9.45 23.16 -5.51
C ALA A 57 -8.04 23.34 -4.89
N ILE A 58 -7.90 24.19 -3.88
CA ILE A 58 -6.63 24.39 -3.15
C ILE A 58 -6.28 23.13 -2.35
N LEU A 59 -7.22 22.56 -1.60
CA LEU A 59 -6.98 21.32 -0.83
C LEU A 59 -6.57 20.17 -1.74
N GLY A 60 -7.25 19.99 -2.88
CA GLY A 60 -6.88 18.98 -3.88
C GLY A 60 -5.47 19.20 -4.47
N ARG A 61 -5.06 20.45 -4.70
CA ARG A 61 -3.70 20.78 -5.16
C ARG A 61 -2.65 20.53 -4.08
N LEU A 62 -2.94 20.91 -2.83
CA LEU A 62 -2.04 20.71 -1.69
C LEU A 62 -1.79 19.22 -1.45
N TYR A 63 -2.84 18.41 -1.46
CA TYR A 63 -2.74 16.95 -1.37
C TYR A 63 -1.80 16.40 -2.46
N VAL A 64 -2.04 16.72 -3.73
CA VAL A 64 -1.20 16.22 -4.83
C VAL A 64 0.25 16.70 -4.67
N GLN A 65 0.48 17.94 -4.28
CA GLN A 65 1.84 18.45 -4.09
C GLN A 65 2.56 17.73 -2.94
N VAL A 66 1.92 17.52 -1.79
CA VAL A 66 2.57 16.83 -0.67
C VAL A 66 2.87 15.39 -1.04
N PHE A 67 1.87 14.64 -1.49
CA PHE A 67 2.02 13.20 -1.73
C PHE A 67 2.86 12.86 -2.97
N ARG A 68 2.96 13.73 -3.98
CA ARG A 68 3.83 13.49 -5.16
C ARG A 68 5.27 13.98 -4.99
N ASN A 69 5.55 14.88 -4.04
CA ASN A 69 6.92 15.36 -3.78
C ASN A 69 7.62 14.55 -2.68
N VAL A 70 6.91 13.74 -1.90
CA VAL A 70 7.50 12.86 -0.88
C VAL A 70 8.09 11.61 -1.55
N PRO A 71 9.37 11.26 -1.32
CA PRO A 71 9.97 10.04 -1.84
C PRO A 71 9.22 8.79 -1.35
N LEU A 72 9.04 7.78 -2.21
CA LEU A 72 8.35 6.52 -1.87
C LEU A 72 8.90 5.87 -0.60
N ILE A 73 10.22 5.88 -0.42
CA ILE A 73 10.90 5.31 0.75
C ILE A 73 10.47 6.03 2.04
N VAL A 74 10.38 7.36 2.00
CA VAL A 74 9.90 8.17 3.14
C VAL A 74 8.44 7.86 3.43
N GLN A 75 7.63 7.69 2.39
CA GLN A 75 6.22 7.33 2.53
C GLN A 75 6.06 5.94 3.17
N MET A 76 6.81 4.94 2.72
CA MET A 76 6.84 3.61 3.37
C MET A 76 7.29 3.70 4.83
N PHE A 77 8.32 4.50 5.11
CA PHE A 77 8.81 4.70 6.48
C PHE A 77 7.74 5.34 7.37
N LEU A 78 7.06 6.39 6.90
CA LEU A 78 5.98 7.04 7.63
C LEU A 78 4.82 6.07 7.92
N TRP A 79 4.40 5.26 6.95
CA TRP A 79 3.30 4.30 7.15
C TRP A 79 3.68 3.12 8.04
N TYR A 80 4.94 2.69 8.00
CA TYR A 80 5.40 1.54 8.79
C TYR A 80 5.76 1.92 10.23
N PHE A 81 6.40 3.07 10.45
CA PHE A 81 6.89 3.48 11.77
C PHE A 81 6.06 4.59 12.41
N VAL A 82 5.61 5.59 11.64
CA VAL A 82 5.01 6.80 12.21
C VAL A 82 3.48 6.71 12.35
N ALA A 83 2.79 6.10 11.39
CA ALA A 83 1.34 5.92 11.43
C ALA A 83 0.87 5.07 12.63
N PRO A 84 1.47 3.90 12.95
CA PRO A 84 1.08 3.13 14.13
C PRO A 84 1.45 3.79 15.46
N ASP A 85 2.49 4.64 15.51
CA ASP A 85 2.88 5.36 16.74
C ASP A 85 2.05 6.64 16.97
N LEU A 86 1.39 7.18 15.93
CA LEU A 86 0.41 8.27 16.05
C LEU A 86 -1.00 7.78 16.46
N LEU A 87 -1.26 6.48 16.37
CA LEU A 87 -2.52 5.87 16.83
C LEU A 87 -2.49 5.71 18.37
N PRO A 88 -3.61 5.95 19.09
CA PRO A 88 -3.70 5.70 20.53
C PRO A 88 -3.27 4.27 20.86
N SER A 89 -2.51 4.12 21.95
CA SER A 89 -1.76 2.91 22.34
C SER A 89 -2.52 1.57 22.24
N THR A 90 -3.85 1.58 22.36
CA THR A 90 -4.70 0.39 22.22
C THR A 90 -4.77 -0.18 20.81
N TRP A 91 -4.66 0.64 19.76
CA TRP A 91 -4.68 0.20 18.35
C TRP A 91 -3.28 -0.04 17.79
N GLY A 92 -2.28 0.72 18.26
CA GLY A 92 -0.88 0.55 17.86
C GLY A 92 -0.32 -0.82 18.26
N ASP A 93 -0.63 -1.30 19.47
CA ASP A 93 -0.21 -2.63 19.94
C ASP A 93 -1.00 -3.76 19.26
N ALA A 94 -2.26 -3.52 18.89
CA ALA A 94 -3.08 -4.49 18.16
C ALA A 94 -2.59 -4.70 16.72
N VAL A 95 -2.13 -3.66 16.04
CA VAL A 95 -1.52 -3.77 14.69
C VAL A 95 -0.13 -4.42 14.76
N LYS A 96 0.63 -4.17 15.82
CA LYS A 96 1.95 -4.79 16.07
C LYS A 96 1.85 -6.28 16.46
N GLN A 97 0.70 -6.75 16.95
CA GLN A 97 0.47 -8.15 17.35
C GLN A 97 -0.21 -9.02 16.28
N LEU A 98 -0.63 -8.48 15.13
CA LEU A 98 -1.17 -9.29 14.04
C LEU A 98 -0.05 -10.09 13.38
N GLY A 99 -0.12 -11.42 13.50
CA GLY A 99 0.85 -12.35 12.91
C GLY A 99 1.06 -12.15 11.39
N PRO A 100 2.20 -12.61 10.85
CA PRO A 100 2.45 -12.56 9.41
C PRO A 100 1.32 -13.26 8.62
N PRO A 101 0.89 -12.76 7.45
CA PRO A 101 1.21 -11.53 6.69
C PRO A 101 0.47 -10.22 7.05
N TRP A 102 -0.48 -10.20 7.99
CA TRP A 102 -1.42 -9.07 8.15
C TRP A 102 -0.76 -7.77 8.63
N GLY A 103 0.32 -7.84 9.42
CA GLY A 103 1.08 -6.67 9.87
C GLY A 103 1.78 -5.88 8.75
N SER A 104 2.16 -6.53 7.64
CA SER A 104 2.80 -5.87 6.49
C SER A 104 1.81 -5.51 5.38
N PHE A 105 0.66 -6.19 5.34
CA PHE A 105 -0.33 -6.03 4.29
C PHE A 105 -1.05 -4.68 4.35
N TRP A 106 -1.56 -4.28 5.51
CA TRP A 106 -2.31 -3.03 5.68
C TRP A 106 -1.47 -1.76 5.43
N PRO A 107 -0.24 -1.63 5.95
CA PRO A 107 0.59 -0.45 5.69
C PRO A 107 1.00 -0.35 4.23
N ALA A 108 1.35 -1.49 3.61
CA ALA A 108 1.73 -1.53 2.20
C ALA A 108 0.57 -1.18 1.28
N LEU A 109 -0.65 -1.65 1.57
CA LEU A 109 -1.86 -1.31 0.84
C LEU A 109 -2.13 0.21 0.90
N ILE A 110 -2.04 0.83 2.08
CA ILE A 110 -2.25 2.28 2.24
C ILE A 110 -1.15 3.08 1.52
N CYS A 111 0.12 2.68 1.64
CA CYS A 111 1.24 3.35 0.99
C CYS A 111 1.13 3.31 -0.53
N LEU A 112 0.80 2.14 -1.10
CA LEU A 112 0.73 1.94 -2.54
C LEU A 112 -0.51 2.62 -3.15
N SER A 113 -1.63 2.69 -2.41
CA SER A 113 -2.82 3.46 -2.79
C SER A 113 -2.57 4.96 -2.86
N LEU A 114 -1.77 5.51 -1.95
CA LEU A 114 -1.50 6.95 -1.94
C LEU A 114 -0.44 7.36 -2.97
N TYR A 115 0.52 6.48 -3.28
CA TYR A 115 1.58 6.76 -4.25
C TYR A 115 1.11 6.64 -5.72
N THR A 116 0.24 5.68 -6.03
CA THR A 116 -0.18 5.38 -7.41
C THR A 116 -1.26 6.35 -7.95
N GLY A 117 -1.15 7.64 -7.64
CA GLY A 117 -1.97 8.66 -8.30
C GLY A 117 -1.41 8.98 -9.69
N PRO A 118 -2.14 8.76 -10.80
CA PRO A 118 -1.60 8.92 -12.15
C PRO A 118 -1.06 10.34 -12.41
N PRO A 119 0.05 10.50 -13.14
CA PRO A 119 0.52 11.80 -13.60
C PRO A 119 -0.50 12.37 -14.59
N VAL A 120 -1.31 13.32 -14.14
CA VAL A 120 -2.03 14.19 -15.07
C VAL A 120 -1.03 15.26 -15.51
N SER A 121 -0.27 14.94 -16.56
CA SER A 121 0.49 15.91 -17.35
C SER A 121 -0.51 16.88 -17.97
N GLY A 122 -0.29 18.18 -17.74
CA GLY A 122 -1.05 19.25 -18.37
C GLY A 122 -0.69 19.45 -19.83
#